data_AF-A0A3D2TYE0-F1
#
_entry.id   AF-A0A3D2TYE0-F1
#
_cell.length_a   1.000
_cell.length_b   1.000
_cell.length_c   1.000
_cell.angle_alpha   90.00
_cell.angle_beta   90.00
_cell.angle_gamma   90.00
#
_symmetry.space_group_name_H-M   'P 1'
#
loop_
_entity.id
_entity.type
_entity.pdbx_description
1 polymer ?
#
loop_
_entity_poly.entity_id
_entity_poly.type
_entity_poly.pdbx_seq_one_letter_code
_entity_poly.pdbx_strand_id
1 'polypeptide(L)'
;MVTMIKKSKWMAVGLSICIAVAGVCTGCGNSKIGTKKVKLTAGTPDKDSIVMSVGSDGVEYSEMMNYAYLLKRQYEGNFGSELWNYSLGGNKTVGAQAKQEIVNMVTQLKVIAQAADRNEISLTNDEKDEAMQKAEKIMEKVSDSDKKKYYLSVQGLSKLYEENVLANKMFYVATDKANTDVSDEEARQAAIQYIEIITKGIGSSGQKIDMDEKAKAQALKWAEQLQLRAIKTKDFLTLAKDNTDATTQELVVGKSSTKLEKAALDAALALKKGEVSSVVEGTQGYYIIYCVNDKEEDATQARKEVIIAKRQNRLFQKKYNIWLNKCDVNISEDFWDYFQL
;
A
#
# COMPACT_ATOMS: atom_id res chain seq x y z
N MET A 1 -20.64 20.16 -24.40
CA MET A 1 -19.53 19.62 -25.21
C MET A 1 -18.77 18.67 -24.30
N VAL A 2 -19.09 17.38 -24.40
CA VAL A 2 -18.66 16.33 -23.49
C VAL A 2 -17.28 15.84 -23.94
N THR A 3 -16.25 16.13 -23.18
CA THR A 3 -14.89 15.65 -23.48
C THR A 3 -14.75 14.22 -22.98
N MET A 4 -14.97 13.26 -23.88
CA MET A 4 -14.57 11.87 -23.71
C MET A 4 -13.07 11.80 -23.43
N ILE A 5 -12.69 11.40 -22.22
CA ILE A 5 -11.31 11.03 -21.90
C ILE A 5 -11.02 9.70 -22.62
N LYS A 6 -10.22 9.78 -23.68
CA LYS A 6 -9.68 8.63 -24.42
C LYS A 6 -8.95 7.69 -23.45
N LYS A 7 -9.43 6.46 -23.33
CA LYS A 7 -8.67 5.32 -22.79
C LYS A 7 -7.41 5.13 -23.64
N SER A 8 -6.24 5.58 -23.18
CA SER A 8 -4.98 5.24 -23.82
C SER A 8 -4.54 3.86 -23.34
N LYS A 9 -4.61 2.90 -24.26
CA LYS A 9 -3.89 1.63 -24.20
C LYS A 9 -2.40 1.94 -24.37
N TRP A 10 -1.68 2.18 -23.27
CA TRP A 10 -0.22 2.19 -23.28
C TRP A 10 0.28 1.04 -22.41
N MET A 11 1.13 0.24 -23.04
CA MET A 11 1.80 -0.95 -22.55
C MET A 11 2.36 -0.77 -21.14
N ALA A 12 1.78 -1.52 -20.19
CA ALA A 12 2.41 -1.84 -18.93
C ALA A 12 3.53 -2.87 -19.18
N VAL A 13 4.68 -2.38 -19.65
CA VAL A 13 5.98 -3.05 -19.48
C VAL A 13 6.89 -2.05 -18.77
N GLY A 14 6.45 -1.67 -17.58
CA GLY A 14 7.29 -1.03 -16.57
C GLY A 14 7.75 -2.13 -15.64
N LEU A 15 9.03 -2.47 -15.69
CA LEU A 15 9.70 -3.40 -14.77
C LEU A 15 9.75 -2.75 -13.39
N SER A 16 8.60 -2.66 -12.73
CA SER A 16 8.52 -2.29 -11.34
C SER A 16 9.06 -3.48 -10.56
N ILE A 17 10.26 -3.32 -9.99
CA ILE A 17 10.58 -3.98 -8.73
C ILE A 17 9.56 -3.41 -7.75
N CYS A 18 8.34 -3.94 -7.78
CA CYS A 18 7.30 -3.61 -6.84
C CYS A 18 7.74 -4.20 -5.51
N ILE A 19 8.57 -3.44 -4.78
CA ILE A 19 8.57 -3.46 -3.32
C ILE A 19 7.19 -2.94 -2.88
N ALA A 20 6.14 -3.72 -3.15
CA ALA A 20 4.82 -3.53 -2.62
C ALA A 20 4.67 -4.43 -1.38
N VAL A 21 5.65 -4.37 -0.48
CA VAL A 21 5.54 -4.87 0.89
C VAL A 21 5.63 -3.72 1.90
N ALA A 22 5.34 -2.48 1.48
CA ALA A 22 5.33 -1.30 2.35
C ALA A 22 4.13 -1.26 3.35
N GLY A 23 3.49 -2.39 3.64
CA GLY A 23 2.32 -2.47 4.52
C GLY A 23 2.35 -3.59 5.58
N VAL A 24 3.49 -4.28 5.78
CA VAL A 24 3.53 -5.49 6.64
C VAL A 24 4.29 -5.30 7.96
N CYS A 25 4.92 -4.16 8.21
CA CYS A 25 5.89 -4.04 9.32
C CYS A 25 5.41 -3.34 10.61
N THR A 26 4.13 -3.03 10.81
CA THR A 26 3.67 -2.42 12.10
C THR A 26 3.28 -3.43 13.19
N GLY A 27 3.81 -4.65 13.15
CA GLY A 27 3.43 -5.68 14.14
C GLY A 27 4.38 -6.85 14.26
N CYS A 28 5.68 -6.62 14.44
CA CYS A 28 6.61 -7.66 14.91
C CYS A 28 6.83 -7.51 16.42
N GLY A 29 5.85 -7.96 17.21
CA GLY A 29 6.03 -8.22 18.64
C GLY A 29 6.32 -9.71 18.85
N ASN A 30 7.52 -10.02 19.32
CA ASN A 30 7.96 -11.31 19.89
C ASN A 30 8.03 -12.55 18.98
N SER A 31 8.93 -12.56 17.99
CA SER A 31 9.50 -13.83 17.49
C SER A 31 10.69 -14.25 18.36
N LYS A 32 10.69 -15.51 18.81
CA LYS A 32 11.76 -16.08 19.65
C LYS A 32 13.03 -16.26 18.81
N ILE A 33 14.14 -15.73 19.33
CA ILE A 33 15.49 -15.87 18.79
C ILE A 33 16.03 -17.23 19.26
N GLY A 34 15.97 -18.24 18.40
CA GLY A 34 16.64 -19.54 18.54
C GLY A 34 17.92 -19.60 17.67
N THR A 35 18.71 -20.66 17.76
CA THR A 35 20.05 -20.71 17.15
C THR A 35 20.29 -21.97 16.32
N LYS A 36 20.33 -21.80 15.00
CA LYS A 36 21.35 -22.46 14.16
C LYS A 36 22.50 -21.48 13.97
N LYS A 37 23.71 -21.87 14.36
CA LYS A 37 24.90 -21.01 14.33
C LYS A 37 25.42 -20.88 12.89
N VAL A 38 24.80 -20.03 12.08
CA VAL A 38 25.52 -19.36 11.02
C VAL A 38 26.48 -18.40 11.72
N LYS A 39 27.79 -18.61 11.55
CA LYS A 39 28.80 -17.76 12.19
C LYS A 39 28.82 -16.42 11.46
N LEU A 40 28.21 -15.41 12.06
CA LEU A 40 28.33 -14.03 11.59
C LEU A 40 29.80 -13.61 11.66
N THR A 41 30.28 -12.95 10.61
CA THR A 41 31.63 -12.40 10.59
C THR A 41 31.70 -11.17 11.51
N ALA A 42 32.73 -11.11 12.35
CA ALA A 42 33.05 -9.94 13.18
C ALA A 42 34.14 -9.09 12.52
N GLY A 43 34.07 -7.77 12.68
CA GLY A 43 34.96 -6.80 12.04
C GLY A 43 34.51 -6.37 10.64
N THR A 44 35.39 -5.64 9.93
CA THR A 44 35.10 -5.10 8.59
C THR A 44 34.69 -6.21 7.60
N PRO A 45 33.46 -6.20 7.06
CA PRO A 45 33.01 -7.22 6.13
C PRO A 45 33.66 -7.07 4.75
N ASP A 46 34.08 -8.20 4.18
CA ASP A 46 34.38 -8.34 2.76
C ASP A 46 33.14 -8.83 1.97
N LYS A 47 33.28 -9.06 0.66
CA LYS A 47 32.15 -9.44 -0.20
C LYS A 47 31.46 -10.75 0.22
N ASP A 48 32.20 -11.71 0.77
CA ASP A 48 31.71 -13.07 1.07
C ASP A 48 31.38 -13.22 2.57
N SER A 49 31.61 -12.16 3.37
CA SER A 49 31.30 -12.13 4.79
C SER A 49 29.80 -12.29 5.03
N ILE A 50 29.43 -13.23 5.91
CA ILE A 50 28.04 -13.45 6.29
C ILE A 50 27.66 -12.41 7.35
N VAL A 51 26.82 -11.45 6.95
CA VAL A 51 26.41 -10.30 7.77
C VAL A 51 25.04 -10.49 8.41
N MET A 52 24.27 -11.43 7.90
CA MET A 52 22.93 -11.75 8.39
C MET A 52 22.66 -13.25 8.19
N SER A 53 21.84 -13.84 9.05
CA SER A 53 21.32 -15.19 8.90
C SER A 53 19.81 -15.21 9.05
N VAL A 54 19.12 -15.97 8.21
CA VAL A 54 17.68 -16.21 8.28
C VAL A 54 17.45 -17.71 8.24
N GLY A 55 17.03 -18.33 9.34
CA GLY A 55 16.88 -19.78 9.42
C GLY A 55 18.19 -20.51 9.11
N SER A 56 18.22 -21.30 8.04
CA SER A 56 19.43 -21.98 7.56
C SER A 56 20.32 -21.14 6.67
N ASP A 57 19.86 -19.99 6.19
CA ASP A 57 20.51 -19.25 5.12
C ASP A 57 21.43 -18.18 5.68
N GLY A 58 22.66 -18.13 5.18
CA GLY A 58 23.57 -17.01 5.38
C GLY A 58 23.42 -15.98 4.25
N VAL A 59 23.37 -14.71 4.62
CA VAL A 59 23.31 -13.58 3.70
C VAL A 59 24.67 -12.91 3.66
N GLU A 60 25.30 -12.92 2.50
CA GLU A 60 26.59 -12.29 2.24
C GLU A 60 26.45 -10.76 2.18
N TYR A 61 27.51 -10.05 2.53
CA TYR A 61 27.58 -8.60 2.42
C TYR A 61 27.38 -8.12 0.98
N SER A 62 27.92 -8.84 0.00
CA SER A 62 27.73 -8.54 -1.43
C SER A 62 26.25 -8.54 -1.84
N GLU A 63 25.44 -9.44 -1.27
CA GLU A 63 24.01 -9.53 -1.53
C GLU A 63 23.28 -8.27 -1.04
N MET A 64 23.60 -7.83 0.18
CA MET A 64 23.06 -6.59 0.76
C MET A 64 23.45 -5.36 -0.08
N MET A 65 24.70 -5.31 -0.55
CA MET A 65 25.20 -4.23 -1.40
C MET A 65 24.54 -4.23 -2.80
N ASN A 66 24.25 -5.40 -3.36
CA ASN A 66 23.50 -5.52 -4.61
C ASN A 66 22.07 -4.94 -4.47
N TYR A 67 21.38 -5.19 -3.35
CA TYR A 67 20.07 -4.57 -3.07
C TYR A 67 20.18 -3.05 -2.88
N ALA A 68 21.22 -2.58 -2.18
CA ALA A 68 21.51 -1.15 -2.06
C ALA A 68 21.66 -0.48 -3.44
N TYR A 69 22.35 -1.14 -4.37
CA TYR A 69 22.49 -0.63 -5.74
C TYR A 69 21.15 -0.55 -6.50
N LEU A 70 20.30 -1.57 -6.38
CA LEU A 70 18.98 -1.54 -7.02
C LEU A 70 18.13 -0.38 -6.52
N LEU A 71 18.16 -0.12 -5.20
CA LEU A 71 17.46 1.00 -4.58
C LEU A 71 18.07 2.34 -5.01
N LYS A 72 19.40 2.45 -5.02
CA LYS A 72 20.14 3.60 -5.54
C LYS A 72 19.66 4.00 -6.94
N ARG A 73 19.65 3.03 -7.87
CA ARG A 73 19.23 3.24 -9.25
C ARG A 73 17.79 3.74 -9.36
N GLN A 74 16.90 3.23 -8.50
CA GLN A 74 15.49 3.60 -8.51
C GLN A 74 15.25 5.06 -8.09
N TYR A 75 16.04 5.56 -7.13
CA TYR A 75 15.78 6.85 -6.51
C TYR A 75 16.73 7.97 -6.94
N GLU A 76 18.04 7.71 -7.05
CA GLU A 76 19.00 8.79 -7.33
C GLU A 76 18.83 9.42 -8.71
N GLY A 77 18.28 8.68 -9.69
CA GLY A 77 18.02 9.24 -11.02
C GLY A 77 17.05 10.43 -11.01
N ASN A 78 16.14 10.48 -10.04
CA ASN A 78 15.13 11.53 -9.92
C ASN A 78 15.42 12.52 -8.79
N PHE A 79 16.11 12.08 -7.73
CA PHE A 79 16.26 12.86 -6.48
C PHE A 79 17.72 13.21 -6.15
N GLY A 80 18.70 12.66 -6.88
CA GLY A 80 20.13 12.82 -6.56
C GLY A 80 20.58 12.04 -5.32
N SER A 81 21.89 12.04 -5.07
CA SER A 81 22.51 11.33 -3.94
C SER A 81 22.23 11.96 -2.58
N GLU A 82 21.91 13.25 -2.52
CA GLU A 82 21.58 13.97 -1.27
C GLU A 82 20.31 13.44 -0.61
N LEU A 83 19.47 12.71 -1.35
CA LEU A 83 18.28 12.06 -0.83
C LEU A 83 18.57 11.26 0.44
N TRP A 84 19.66 10.48 0.46
CA TRP A 84 19.95 9.57 1.58
C TRP A 84 20.24 10.31 2.89
N ASN A 85 20.71 11.55 2.79
CA ASN A 85 21.01 12.41 3.93
C ASN A 85 19.80 13.27 4.37
N TYR A 86 18.70 13.23 3.62
CA TYR A 86 17.52 14.03 3.94
C TYR A 86 16.95 13.64 5.31
N SER A 87 16.82 14.64 6.19
CA SER A 87 16.31 14.46 7.56
C SER A 87 14.80 14.31 7.56
N LEU A 88 14.30 13.30 8.29
CA LEU A 88 12.88 13.06 8.53
C LEU A 88 12.42 13.61 9.90
N GLY A 89 13.27 14.39 10.57
CA GLY A 89 13.08 14.84 11.95
C GLY A 89 13.70 13.88 12.97
N GLY A 90 14.23 14.44 14.06
CA GLY A 90 15.08 13.71 15.01
C GLY A 90 16.37 13.21 14.35
N ASN A 91 16.93 12.10 14.84
CA ASN A 91 18.15 11.46 14.31
C ASN A 91 17.86 10.46 13.16
N LYS A 92 16.78 10.66 12.38
CA LYS A 92 16.39 9.75 11.29
C LYS A 92 16.60 10.40 9.93
N THR A 93 17.18 9.64 9.00
CA THR A 93 17.34 10.04 7.60
C THR A 93 16.63 9.05 6.67
N VAL A 94 16.37 9.48 5.43
CA VAL A 94 15.86 8.58 4.38
C VAL A 94 16.80 7.38 4.18
N GLY A 95 18.12 7.61 4.20
CA GLY A 95 19.12 6.55 4.08
C GLY A 95 19.05 5.54 5.23
N ALA A 96 18.89 5.99 6.47
CA ALA A 96 18.76 5.09 7.61
C ALA A 96 17.51 4.20 7.49
N GLN A 97 16.38 4.77 7.04
CA GLN A 97 15.16 4.00 6.80
C GLN A 97 15.34 3.01 5.63
N ALA A 98 15.96 3.44 4.54
CA ALA A 98 16.23 2.60 3.38
C ALA A 98 17.10 1.38 3.72
N LYS A 99 18.12 1.54 4.57
CA LYS A 99 18.95 0.40 5.05
C LYS A 99 18.10 -0.63 5.80
N GLN A 100 17.23 -0.16 6.70
CA GLN A 100 16.33 -1.05 7.45
C GLN A 100 15.34 -1.76 6.52
N GLU A 101 14.81 -1.08 5.51
CA GLU A 101 13.91 -1.68 4.53
C GLU A 101 14.61 -2.76 3.69
N ILE A 102 15.89 -2.58 3.33
CA ILE A 102 16.66 -3.62 2.63
C ILE A 102 16.79 -4.87 3.51
N VAL A 103 17.17 -4.72 4.79
CA VAL A 103 17.24 -5.84 5.74
C VAL A 103 15.90 -6.55 5.89
N ASN A 104 14.81 -5.80 6.03
CA ASN A 104 13.47 -6.35 6.16
C ASN A 104 13.06 -7.13 4.89
N MET A 105 13.34 -6.57 3.71
CA MET A 105 13.05 -7.21 2.43
C MET A 105 13.85 -8.51 2.25
N VAL A 106 15.16 -8.49 2.51
CA VAL A 106 16.00 -9.69 2.42
C VAL A 106 15.50 -10.76 3.40
N THR A 107 15.16 -10.37 4.64
CA THR A 107 14.55 -11.29 5.61
C THR A 107 13.32 -11.98 5.02
N GLN A 108 12.40 -11.21 4.45
CA GLN A 108 11.18 -11.74 3.86
C GLN A 108 11.46 -12.70 2.72
N LEU A 109 12.37 -12.33 1.81
CA LEU A 109 12.74 -13.17 0.66
C LEU A 109 13.34 -14.50 1.10
N LYS A 110 14.25 -14.51 2.08
CA LYS A 110 14.83 -15.76 2.61
C LYS A 110 13.80 -16.64 3.33
N VAL A 111 12.91 -16.05 4.12
CA VAL A 111 11.79 -16.79 4.76
C VAL A 111 10.90 -17.45 3.71
N ILE A 112 10.57 -16.71 2.64
CA ILE A 112 9.74 -17.21 1.55
C ILE A 112 10.46 -18.30 0.75
N ALA A 113 11.75 -18.13 0.44
CA ALA A 113 12.55 -19.13 -0.25
C ALA A 113 12.59 -20.46 0.52
N GLN A 114 12.88 -20.44 1.82
CA GLN A 114 12.84 -21.64 2.65
C GLN A 114 11.42 -22.23 2.76
N ALA A 115 10.37 -21.41 2.69
CA ALA A 115 9.02 -21.92 2.60
C ALA A 115 8.75 -22.60 1.26
N ALA A 116 9.26 -22.06 0.15
CA ALA A 116 9.16 -22.66 -1.17
C ALA A 116 9.85 -24.03 -1.20
N ASP A 117 11.08 -24.12 -0.67
CA ASP A 117 11.84 -25.38 -0.59
C ASP A 117 11.10 -26.46 0.19
N ARG A 118 10.55 -26.11 1.38
CA ARG A 118 9.75 -27.04 2.19
C ARG A 118 8.47 -27.52 1.52
N ASN A 119 7.96 -26.80 0.53
CA ASN A 119 6.78 -27.17 -0.24
C ASN A 119 7.14 -27.65 -1.66
N GLU A 120 8.43 -27.89 -1.93
CA GLU A 120 8.94 -28.38 -3.22
C GLU A 120 8.57 -27.45 -4.40
N ILE A 121 8.50 -26.14 -4.15
CA ILE A 121 8.21 -25.12 -5.15
C ILE A 121 9.52 -24.50 -5.61
N SER A 122 9.80 -24.59 -6.90
CA SER A 122 11.00 -24.02 -7.52
C SER A 122 10.65 -23.21 -8.78
N LEU A 123 11.61 -22.40 -9.24
CA LEU A 123 11.51 -21.71 -10.51
C LEU A 123 11.73 -22.66 -11.68
N THR A 124 10.99 -22.45 -12.77
CA THR A 124 11.28 -23.10 -14.06
C THR A 124 12.56 -22.52 -14.68
N ASN A 125 13.09 -23.19 -15.71
CA ASN A 125 14.25 -22.67 -16.43
C ASN A 125 13.93 -21.33 -17.11
N ASP A 126 12.75 -21.19 -17.74
CA ASP A 126 12.32 -19.94 -18.35
C ASP A 126 12.26 -18.77 -17.34
N GLU A 127 11.75 -19.02 -16.12
CA GLU A 127 11.70 -18.02 -15.05
C GLU A 127 13.12 -17.56 -14.62
N LYS A 128 14.09 -18.48 -14.60
CA LYS A 128 15.50 -18.18 -14.30
C LYS A 128 16.19 -17.45 -15.45
N ASP A 129 15.93 -17.86 -16.68
CA ASP A 129 16.49 -17.22 -17.87
C ASP A 129 16.00 -15.77 -18.00
N GLU A 130 14.73 -15.49 -17.68
CA GLU A 130 14.23 -14.12 -17.61
C GLU A 130 14.93 -13.28 -16.52
N ALA A 131 15.20 -13.87 -15.36
CA ALA A 131 15.93 -13.19 -14.29
C ALA A 131 17.37 -12.87 -14.69
N MET A 132 18.04 -13.81 -15.37
CA MET A 132 19.37 -13.64 -15.93
C MET A 132 19.41 -12.51 -16.96
N GLN A 133 18.50 -12.51 -17.95
CA GLN A 133 18.42 -11.47 -18.97
C GLN A 133 18.19 -10.07 -18.37
N LYS A 134 17.38 -9.98 -17.30
CA LYS A 134 17.17 -8.71 -16.57
C LYS A 134 18.46 -8.24 -15.89
N ALA A 135 19.21 -9.16 -15.28
CA ALA A 135 20.51 -8.87 -14.67
C ALA A 135 21.54 -8.40 -15.69
N GLU A 136 21.67 -9.09 -16.83
CA GLU A 136 22.57 -8.71 -17.93
C GLU A 136 22.29 -7.30 -18.44
N LYS A 137 21.02 -7.01 -18.75
CA LYS A 137 20.59 -5.69 -19.24
C LYS A 137 20.90 -4.55 -18.27
N ILE A 138 20.87 -4.83 -16.97
CA ILE A 138 21.28 -3.85 -15.96
C ILE A 138 22.79 -3.68 -15.99
N MET A 139 23.53 -4.78 -15.97
CA MET A 139 25.00 -4.80 -15.93
C MET A 139 25.63 -4.05 -17.10
N GLU A 140 24.98 -4.00 -18.27
CA GLU A 140 25.40 -3.19 -19.42
C GLU A 140 25.53 -1.69 -19.10
N LYS A 141 24.73 -1.18 -18.16
CA LYS A 141 24.64 0.26 -17.83
C LYS A 141 25.35 0.61 -16.53
N VAL A 142 25.87 -0.37 -15.80
CA VAL A 142 26.56 -0.13 -14.52
C VAL A 142 27.98 0.36 -14.79
N SER A 143 28.38 1.45 -14.14
CA SER A 143 29.77 1.92 -14.20
C SER A 143 30.72 0.95 -13.47
N ASP A 144 31.98 0.89 -13.86
CA ASP A 144 32.95 0.01 -13.19
C ASP A 144 33.17 0.40 -11.72
N SER A 145 32.99 1.68 -11.37
CA SER A 145 33.02 2.14 -9.98
C SER A 145 31.88 1.53 -9.16
N ASP A 146 30.65 1.50 -9.71
CA ASP A 146 29.50 0.91 -9.03
C ASP A 146 29.62 -0.62 -9.01
N LYS A 147 30.11 -1.27 -10.07
CA LYS A 147 30.39 -2.71 -10.06
C LYS A 147 31.31 -3.10 -8.91
N LYS A 148 32.37 -2.33 -8.69
CA LYS A 148 33.31 -2.55 -7.60
C LYS A 148 32.72 -2.20 -6.23
N LYS A 149 32.05 -1.05 -6.09
CA LYS A 149 31.49 -0.58 -4.81
C LYS A 149 30.41 -1.52 -4.28
N TYR A 150 29.54 -2.01 -5.16
CA TYR A 150 28.37 -2.81 -4.77
C TYR A 150 28.56 -4.31 -4.99
N TYR A 151 29.76 -4.76 -5.40
CA TYR A 151 30.08 -6.15 -5.69
C TYR A 151 29.15 -6.77 -6.74
N LEU A 152 28.78 -5.98 -7.76
CA LEU A 152 27.81 -6.39 -8.76
C LEU A 152 28.42 -7.41 -9.72
N SER A 153 27.68 -8.49 -9.93
CA SER A 153 27.91 -9.46 -10.99
C SER A 153 26.57 -9.84 -11.62
N VAL A 154 26.61 -10.32 -12.86
CA VAL A 154 25.40 -10.84 -13.54
C VAL A 154 24.76 -11.94 -12.68
N GLN A 155 25.56 -12.88 -12.17
CA GLN A 155 25.09 -13.97 -11.31
C GLN A 155 24.46 -13.45 -10.01
N GLY A 156 25.11 -12.51 -9.33
CA GLY A 156 24.58 -11.92 -8.09
C GLY A 156 23.23 -11.24 -8.32
N LEU A 157 23.12 -10.41 -9.36
CA LEU A 157 21.85 -9.75 -9.71
C LEU A 157 20.78 -10.73 -10.19
N SER A 158 21.15 -11.79 -10.94
CA SER A 158 20.20 -12.84 -11.36
C SER A 158 19.57 -13.50 -10.15
N LYS A 159 20.36 -13.88 -9.15
CA LYS A 159 19.88 -14.48 -7.91
C LYS A 159 18.87 -13.57 -7.19
N LEU A 160 19.15 -12.27 -7.10
CA LEU A 160 18.20 -11.29 -6.54
C LEU A 160 16.87 -11.28 -7.31
N TYR A 161 16.92 -11.31 -8.65
CA TYR A 161 15.71 -11.38 -9.48
C TYR A 161 14.96 -12.70 -9.31
N GLU A 162 15.66 -13.83 -9.28
CA GLU A 162 15.09 -15.15 -9.02
C GLU A 162 14.36 -15.19 -7.67
N GLU A 163 14.96 -14.67 -6.60
CA GLU A 163 14.34 -14.62 -5.28
C GLU A 163 13.04 -13.79 -5.28
N ASN A 164 13.00 -12.70 -6.05
CA ASN A 164 11.78 -11.90 -6.23
C ASN A 164 10.71 -12.63 -7.06
N VAL A 165 11.11 -13.34 -8.13
CA VAL A 165 10.18 -14.16 -8.93
C VAL A 165 9.59 -15.28 -8.07
N LEU A 166 10.42 -15.95 -7.27
CA LEU A 166 10.00 -17.01 -6.35
C LEU A 166 9.04 -16.46 -5.30
N ALA A 167 9.31 -15.27 -4.75
CA ALA A 167 8.42 -14.63 -3.79
C ALA A 167 7.03 -14.32 -4.39
N ASN A 168 7.00 -13.81 -5.62
CA ASN A 168 5.74 -13.59 -6.35
C ASN A 168 5.00 -14.91 -6.62
N LYS A 169 5.71 -15.96 -7.04
CA LYS A 169 5.13 -17.30 -7.23
C LYS A 169 4.53 -17.84 -5.93
N MET A 170 5.27 -17.71 -4.83
CA MET A 170 4.82 -18.13 -3.50
C MET A 170 3.62 -17.34 -3.00
N PHE A 171 3.45 -16.06 -3.39
CA PHE A 171 2.23 -15.32 -3.09
C PHE A 171 1.00 -15.99 -3.70
N TYR A 172 1.05 -16.33 -4.99
CA TYR A 172 -0.06 -17.00 -5.66
C TYR A 172 -0.33 -18.39 -5.08
N VAL A 173 0.71 -19.20 -4.88
CA VAL A 173 0.55 -20.54 -4.27
C VAL A 173 -0.03 -20.45 -2.86
N ALA A 174 0.43 -19.49 -2.06
CA ALA A 174 -0.07 -19.31 -0.70
C ALA A 174 -1.52 -18.82 -0.65
N THR A 175 -1.96 -18.09 -1.68
CA THR A 175 -3.27 -17.43 -1.72
C THR A 175 -4.27 -18.07 -2.66
N ASP A 176 -3.92 -19.18 -3.31
CA ASP A 176 -4.79 -19.95 -4.21
C ASP A 176 -6.16 -20.31 -3.59
N LYS A 177 -6.17 -20.60 -2.28
CA LYS A 177 -7.39 -20.90 -1.52
C LYS A 177 -8.10 -19.67 -0.92
N ALA A 178 -7.70 -18.45 -1.30
CA ALA A 178 -8.39 -17.25 -0.83
C ALA A 178 -9.82 -17.23 -1.39
N ASN A 179 -10.79 -16.81 -0.58
CA ASN A 179 -12.15 -16.64 -1.06
C ASN A 179 -12.22 -15.49 -2.07
N THR A 180 -12.37 -15.82 -3.34
CA THR A 180 -12.53 -14.87 -4.45
C THR A 180 -13.99 -14.55 -4.77
N ASP A 181 -14.94 -15.23 -4.14
CA ASP A 181 -16.37 -14.93 -4.29
C ASP A 181 -16.73 -13.65 -3.50
N VAL A 182 -17.07 -12.60 -4.24
CA VAL A 182 -17.45 -11.29 -3.71
C VAL A 182 -18.79 -10.91 -4.29
N SER A 183 -19.80 -10.90 -3.42
CA SER A 183 -21.14 -10.47 -3.79
C SER A 183 -21.20 -8.99 -4.14
N ASP A 184 -22.17 -8.62 -4.98
CA ASP A 184 -22.46 -7.21 -5.29
C ASP A 184 -22.74 -6.40 -4.02
N GLU A 185 -23.43 -6.98 -3.04
CA GLU A 185 -23.80 -6.27 -1.81
C GLU A 185 -22.60 -6.02 -0.87
N GLU A 186 -21.56 -6.84 -0.96
CA GLU A 186 -20.30 -6.59 -0.25
C GLU A 186 -19.48 -5.49 -0.94
N ALA A 187 -19.47 -5.49 -2.27
CA ALA A 187 -18.71 -4.55 -3.08
C ALA A 187 -19.46 -3.26 -3.41
N ARG A 188 -20.77 -3.18 -3.11
CA ARG A 188 -21.69 -2.13 -3.57
C ARG A 188 -21.11 -0.76 -3.32
N GLN A 189 -20.95 0.00 -4.40
CA GLN A 189 -20.62 1.40 -4.38
C GLN A 189 -21.83 2.21 -4.85
N ALA A 190 -22.30 3.15 -4.04
CA ALA A 190 -23.34 4.10 -4.40
C ALA A 190 -22.71 5.42 -4.82
N ALA A 191 -23.18 5.99 -5.93
CA ALA A 191 -22.89 7.36 -6.33
C ALA A 191 -23.93 8.29 -5.71
N ILE A 192 -23.46 9.28 -4.96
CA ILE A 192 -24.31 10.21 -4.22
C ILE A 192 -23.93 11.65 -4.49
N GLN A 193 -24.91 12.52 -4.33
CA GLN A 193 -24.71 13.93 -4.07
C GLN A 193 -25.11 14.23 -2.63
N TYR A 194 -24.47 15.20 -1.99
CA TYR A 194 -24.80 15.51 -0.60
C TYR A 194 -24.59 16.98 -0.25
N ILE A 195 -25.33 17.40 0.76
CA ILE A 195 -25.15 18.66 1.49
C ILE A 195 -24.70 18.27 2.89
N GLU A 196 -23.63 18.89 3.36
CA GLU A 196 -23.16 18.81 4.74
C GLU A 196 -23.21 20.21 5.34
N ILE A 197 -23.84 20.33 6.51
CA ILE A 197 -23.87 21.56 7.31
C ILE A 197 -23.03 21.28 8.55
N ILE A 198 -21.84 21.88 8.62
CA ILE A 198 -20.88 21.58 9.67
C ILE A 198 -21.27 22.37 10.93
N THR A 199 -21.48 21.67 12.04
CA THR A 199 -21.72 22.27 13.36
C THR A 199 -20.48 22.19 14.25
N LYS A 200 -19.53 21.30 13.94
CA LYS A 200 -18.27 21.16 14.67
C LYS A 200 -17.17 20.62 13.76
N GLY A 201 -16.08 21.37 13.55
CA GLY A 201 -14.98 20.94 12.70
C GLY A 201 -14.25 22.10 12.03
N ILE A 202 -13.80 21.87 10.79
CA ILE A 202 -13.19 22.89 9.94
C ILE A 202 -14.07 23.04 8.70
N GLY A 203 -14.57 24.25 8.44
CA GLY A 203 -15.38 24.55 7.27
C GLY A 203 -14.56 24.60 5.98
N SER A 204 -15.24 24.68 4.83
CA SER A 204 -14.63 24.75 3.50
C SER A 204 -13.61 25.89 3.31
N SER A 205 -13.72 27.00 4.05
CA SER A 205 -12.76 28.12 4.00
C SER A 205 -11.60 28.01 5.02
N GLY A 206 -11.50 26.89 5.73
CA GLY A 206 -10.45 26.63 6.73
C GLY A 206 -10.75 27.19 8.13
N GLN A 207 -11.93 27.78 8.34
CA GLN A 207 -12.35 28.31 9.63
C GLN A 207 -12.75 27.19 10.59
N LYS A 208 -12.38 27.31 11.87
CA LYS A 208 -12.84 26.40 12.92
C LYS A 208 -14.30 26.71 13.28
N ILE A 209 -15.14 25.69 13.28
CA ILE A 209 -16.56 25.74 13.62
C ILE A 209 -16.76 24.93 14.91
N ASP A 210 -17.44 25.52 15.90
CA ASP A 210 -17.88 24.85 17.13
C ASP A 210 -19.13 25.56 17.62
N MET A 211 -20.29 25.10 17.13
CA MET A 211 -21.58 25.74 17.39
C MET A 211 -22.11 25.39 18.78
N ASP A 212 -22.68 26.38 19.46
CA ASP A 212 -23.47 26.15 20.67
C ASP A 212 -24.83 25.50 20.35
N GLU A 213 -25.56 25.06 21.39
CA GLU A 213 -26.85 24.38 21.23
C GLU A 213 -27.90 25.22 20.49
N LYS A 214 -27.88 26.56 20.67
CA LYS A 214 -28.82 27.45 20.00
C LYS A 214 -28.51 27.54 18.50
N ALA A 215 -27.24 27.65 18.14
CA ALA A 215 -26.76 27.66 16.75
C ALA A 215 -26.99 26.29 16.08
N LYS A 216 -26.75 25.17 16.79
CA LYS A 216 -27.08 23.82 16.29
C LYS A 216 -28.57 23.66 15.98
N ALA A 217 -29.45 24.19 16.83
CA ALA A 217 -30.90 24.15 16.59
C ALA A 217 -31.31 25.00 15.36
N GLN A 218 -30.60 26.10 15.08
CA GLN A 218 -30.80 26.88 13.86
C GLN A 218 -30.28 26.14 12.62
N ALA A 219 -29.11 25.52 12.71
CA ALA A 219 -28.54 24.70 11.64
C ALA A 219 -29.44 23.50 11.30
N LEU A 220 -30.06 22.86 12.30
CA LEU A 220 -31.04 21.79 12.08
C LEU A 220 -32.26 22.31 11.31
N LYS A 221 -32.86 23.43 11.73
CA LYS A 221 -33.98 24.05 11.02
C LYS A 221 -33.62 24.39 9.57
N TRP A 222 -32.39 24.84 9.34
CA TRP A 222 -31.89 25.09 7.99
C TRP A 222 -31.75 23.81 7.18
N ALA A 223 -31.21 22.74 7.77
CA ALA A 223 -31.13 21.43 7.16
C ALA A 223 -32.53 20.91 6.77
N GLU A 224 -33.52 21.06 7.65
CA GLU A 224 -34.91 20.66 7.38
C GLU A 224 -35.51 21.43 6.19
N GLN A 225 -35.26 22.74 6.11
CA GLN A 225 -35.70 23.56 4.96
C GLN A 225 -35.01 23.15 3.65
N LEU A 226 -33.70 22.88 3.70
CA LEU A 226 -32.95 22.40 2.55
C LEU A 226 -33.42 21.01 2.11
N GLN A 227 -33.79 20.14 3.03
CA GLN A 227 -34.31 18.80 2.72
C GLN A 227 -35.65 18.89 1.98
N LEU A 228 -36.54 19.80 2.40
CA LEU A 228 -37.80 20.06 1.69
C LEU A 228 -37.57 20.60 0.27
N ARG A 229 -36.51 21.40 0.05
CA ARG A 229 -36.10 21.87 -1.28
C ARG A 229 -35.49 20.74 -2.10
N ALA A 230 -34.68 19.88 -1.47
CA ALA A 230 -34.03 18.74 -2.10
C ALA A 230 -35.02 17.73 -2.65
N ILE A 231 -36.11 17.43 -1.94
CA ILE A 231 -37.17 16.52 -2.44
C ILE A 231 -37.84 17.06 -3.72
N LYS A 232 -37.93 18.38 -3.88
CA LYS A 232 -38.67 19.02 -4.96
C LYS A 232 -37.80 19.36 -6.18
N THR A 233 -36.50 19.55 -5.98
CA THR A 233 -35.59 19.95 -7.06
C THR A 233 -35.32 18.79 -8.02
N LYS A 234 -35.13 19.11 -9.30
CA LYS A 234 -34.60 18.18 -10.31
C LYS A 234 -33.08 18.26 -10.44
N ASP A 235 -32.48 19.29 -9.84
CA ASP A 235 -31.05 19.53 -9.85
C ASP A 235 -30.56 19.67 -8.41
N PHE A 236 -30.32 18.52 -7.79
CA PHE A 236 -29.77 18.46 -6.43
C PHE A 236 -28.33 18.97 -6.41
N LEU A 237 -27.56 18.77 -7.48
CA LEU A 237 -26.15 19.17 -7.54
C LEU A 237 -25.99 20.68 -7.40
N THR A 238 -26.80 21.48 -8.10
CA THR A 238 -26.78 22.94 -7.95
C THR A 238 -27.19 23.35 -6.54
N LEU A 239 -28.26 22.74 -5.98
CA LEU A 239 -28.65 22.97 -4.59
C LEU A 239 -27.49 22.64 -3.62
N ALA A 240 -26.75 21.56 -3.88
CA ALA A 240 -25.63 21.18 -3.04
C ALA A 240 -24.46 22.15 -3.12
N LYS A 241 -24.07 22.58 -4.32
CA LYS A 241 -23.01 23.58 -4.54
C LYS A 241 -23.27 24.88 -3.81
N ASP A 242 -24.53 25.32 -3.79
CA ASP A 242 -24.91 26.60 -3.20
C ASP A 242 -24.99 26.55 -1.66
N ASN A 243 -25.09 25.36 -1.05
CA ASN A 243 -25.48 25.24 0.36
C ASN A 243 -24.61 24.29 1.20
N THR A 244 -23.65 23.56 0.62
CA THR A 244 -22.79 22.64 1.37
C THR A 244 -21.59 23.35 1.98
N ASP A 245 -21.24 23.01 3.22
CA ASP A 245 -19.99 23.39 3.87
C ASP A 245 -18.83 22.44 3.49
N ALA A 246 -19.12 21.31 2.85
CA ALA A 246 -18.11 20.37 2.38
C ALA A 246 -17.33 20.92 1.17
N THR A 247 -16.09 20.46 1.01
CA THR A 247 -15.26 20.79 -0.16
C THR A 247 -15.68 20.05 -1.43
N THR A 248 -16.50 19.01 -1.30
CA THR A 248 -17.04 18.20 -2.40
C THR A 248 -18.55 18.05 -2.27
N GLN A 249 -19.24 17.88 -3.39
CA GLN A 249 -20.69 17.68 -3.45
C GLN A 249 -21.05 16.26 -3.89
N GLU A 250 -20.10 15.53 -4.47
CA GLU A 250 -20.30 14.22 -5.09
C GLU A 250 -19.33 13.21 -4.54
N LEU A 251 -19.83 12.02 -4.21
CA LEU A 251 -19.02 10.92 -3.71
C LEU A 251 -19.47 9.60 -4.31
N VAL A 252 -18.51 8.69 -4.47
CA VAL A 252 -18.76 7.26 -4.58
C VAL A 252 -18.38 6.61 -3.26
N VAL A 253 -19.34 5.97 -2.61
CA VAL A 253 -19.21 5.40 -1.26
C VAL A 253 -19.71 3.97 -1.22
N GLY A 254 -19.05 3.13 -0.43
CA GLY A 254 -19.54 1.80 -0.06
C GLY A 254 -19.40 1.58 1.44
N LYS A 255 -19.78 0.40 1.93
CA LYS A 255 -19.84 0.06 3.38
C LYS A 255 -18.59 0.35 4.19
N SER A 256 -17.40 0.35 3.56
CA SER A 256 -16.13 0.63 4.24
C SER A 256 -15.58 2.03 3.95
N SER A 257 -16.40 2.94 3.40
CA SER A 257 -15.99 4.31 3.12
C SER A 257 -15.73 5.06 4.42
N THR A 258 -14.70 5.89 4.44
CA THR A 258 -14.41 6.81 5.55
C THR A 258 -14.61 8.27 5.13
N LYS A 259 -15.23 8.51 3.98
CA LYS A 259 -15.46 9.85 3.42
C LYS A 259 -16.66 10.57 4.04
N LEU A 260 -17.52 9.83 4.72
CA LEU A 260 -18.69 10.34 5.45
C LEU A 260 -18.68 9.76 6.86
N GLU A 261 -19.33 10.47 7.78
CA GLU A 261 -19.67 9.90 9.08
C GLU A 261 -20.57 8.67 8.94
N LYS A 262 -20.52 7.79 9.93
CA LYS A 262 -21.23 6.50 9.89
C LYS A 262 -22.73 6.68 9.64
N ALA A 263 -23.39 7.60 10.34
CA ALA A 263 -24.83 7.84 10.16
C ALA A 263 -25.17 8.29 8.73
N ALA A 264 -24.38 9.20 8.16
CA ALA A 264 -24.53 9.67 6.79
C ALA A 264 -24.23 8.57 5.77
N LEU A 265 -23.20 7.76 5.99
CA LEU A 265 -22.88 6.63 5.13
C LEU A 265 -24.00 5.57 5.13
N ASP A 266 -24.52 5.22 6.31
CA ASP A 266 -25.59 4.24 6.46
C ASP A 266 -26.87 4.74 5.74
N ALA A 267 -27.20 6.03 5.90
CA ALA A 267 -28.31 6.65 5.17
C ALA A 267 -28.08 6.64 3.64
N ALA A 268 -26.89 7.02 3.18
CA ALA A 268 -26.53 7.00 1.75
C ALA A 268 -26.72 5.62 1.12
N LEU A 269 -26.33 4.55 1.83
CA LEU A 269 -26.40 3.17 1.33
C LEU A 269 -27.79 2.54 1.42
N ALA A 270 -28.68 3.13 2.22
CA ALA A 270 -30.08 2.71 2.33
C ALA A 270 -30.96 3.26 1.19
N LEU A 271 -30.59 4.41 0.61
CA LEU A 271 -31.33 5.05 -0.48
C LEU A 271 -31.32 4.23 -1.78
N LYS A 272 -32.42 4.31 -2.51
CA LYS A 272 -32.54 3.91 -3.92
C LYS A 272 -32.25 5.07 -4.85
N LYS A 273 -31.90 4.76 -6.09
CA LYS A 273 -31.66 5.75 -7.13
C LYS A 273 -32.83 6.74 -7.23
N GLY A 274 -32.50 8.03 -7.15
CA GLY A 274 -33.46 9.13 -7.22
C GLY A 274 -34.05 9.53 -5.87
N GLU A 275 -33.76 8.81 -4.78
CA GLU A 275 -34.26 9.16 -3.45
C GLU A 275 -33.38 10.21 -2.76
N VAL A 276 -34.02 10.99 -1.90
CA VAL A 276 -33.40 11.97 -0.99
C VAL A 276 -33.61 11.49 0.44
N SER A 277 -32.58 11.55 1.28
CA SER A 277 -32.68 11.20 2.70
C SER A 277 -33.57 12.17 3.49
N SER A 278 -33.98 11.77 4.69
CA SER A 278 -34.26 12.75 5.75
C SER A 278 -33.00 13.55 6.09
N VAL A 279 -33.13 14.58 6.92
CA VAL A 279 -31.95 15.16 7.57
C VAL A 279 -31.31 14.06 8.42
N VAL A 280 -30.02 13.83 8.20
CA VAL A 280 -29.24 12.85 8.96
C VAL A 280 -28.32 13.61 9.91
N GLU A 281 -28.45 13.34 11.20
CA GLU A 281 -27.59 13.93 12.21
C GLU A 281 -26.30 13.10 12.39
N GLY A 282 -25.16 13.76 12.21
CA GLY A 282 -23.84 13.24 12.55
C GLY A 282 -23.26 13.97 13.77
N THR A 283 -22.06 13.56 14.16
CA THR A 283 -21.32 14.16 15.29
C THR A 283 -20.70 15.51 14.96
N GLN A 284 -20.45 15.80 13.68
CA GLN A 284 -19.81 17.02 13.18
C GLN A 284 -20.76 17.92 12.40
N GLY A 285 -21.97 17.47 12.11
CA GLY A 285 -22.89 18.21 11.27
C GLY A 285 -24.16 17.45 10.89
N TYR A 286 -24.95 18.10 10.03
CA TYR A 286 -26.15 17.51 9.44
C TYR A 286 -25.92 17.22 7.96
N TYR A 287 -26.54 16.15 7.47
CA TYR A 287 -26.39 15.70 6.10
C TYR A 287 -27.75 15.57 5.40
N ILE A 288 -27.79 15.93 4.13
CA ILE A 288 -28.90 15.64 3.22
C ILE A 288 -28.29 14.98 2.01
N ILE A 289 -28.78 13.80 1.65
CA ILE A 289 -28.11 12.93 0.69
C ILE A 289 -29.10 12.60 -0.42
N TYR A 290 -28.65 12.73 -1.66
CA TYR A 290 -29.36 12.29 -2.85
C TYR A 290 -28.62 11.13 -3.50
N CYS A 291 -29.33 10.04 -3.77
CA CYS A 291 -28.76 8.89 -4.43
C CYS A 291 -28.83 9.06 -5.96
N VAL A 292 -27.69 9.34 -6.58
CA VAL A 292 -27.57 9.44 -8.05
C VAL A 292 -27.66 8.04 -8.67
N ASN A 293 -27.01 7.06 -8.05
CA ASN A 293 -27.06 5.66 -8.42
C ASN A 293 -26.77 4.78 -7.20
N ASP A 294 -27.68 3.88 -6.83
CA ASP A 294 -27.55 3.00 -5.66
C ASP A 294 -26.58 1.84 -5.88
N LYS A 295 -26.18 1.62 -7.14
CA LYS A 295 -25.08 0.73 -7.54
C LYS A 295 -24.35 1.27 -8.79
N GLU A 296 -23.23 1.92 -8.57
CA GLU A 296 -22.29 2.32 -9.62
C GLU A 296 -21.51 1.07 -10.08
N GLU A 297 -21.77 0.58 -11.29
CA GLU A 297 -21.32 -0.74 -11.76
C GLU A 297 -19.79 -0.82 -11.91
N ASP A 298 -19.17 0.19 -12.51
CA ASP A 298 -17.72 0.22 -12.72
C ASP A 298 -16.98 0.29 -11.38
N ALA A 299 -17.45 1.15 -10.47
CA ALA A 299 -16.87 1.26 -9.13
C ALA A 299 -17.12 0.00 -8.28
N THR A 300 -18.28 -0.64 -8.42
CA THR A 300 -18.61 -1.89 -7.72
C THR A 300 -17.72 -3.04 -8.21
N GLN A 301 -17.50 -3.14 -9.53
CA GLN A 301 -16.61 -4.16 -10.10
C GLN A 301 -15.15 -3.93 -9.68
N ALA A 302 -14.65 -2.71 -9.76
CA ALA A 302 -13.31 -2.35 -9.27
C ALA A 302 -13.17 -2.65 -7.76
N ARG A 303 -14.26 -2.46 -6.98
CA ARG A 303 -14.25 -2.78 -5.56
C ARG A 303 -14.12 -4.27 -5.28
N LYS A 304 -14.69 -5.15 -6.11
CA LYS A 304 -14.52 -6.61 -5.96
C LYS A 304 -13.05 -7.00 -6.03
N GLU A 305 -12.32 -6.47 -7.00
CA GLU A 305 -10.88 -6.72 -7.15
C GLU A 305 -10.10 -6.27 -5.91
N VAL A 306 -10.43 -5.10 -5.35
CA VAL A 306 -9.82 -4.61 -4.10
C VAL A 306 -10.12 -5.54 -2.92
N ILE A 307 -11.35 -6.08 -2.82
CA ILE A 307 -11.73 -7.03 -1.76
C ILE A 307 -10.96 -8.34 -1.91
N ILE A 308 -10.87 -8.88 -3.12
CA ILE A 308 -10.12 -10.11 -3.42
C ILE A 308 -8.64 -9.93 -3.05
N ALA A 309 -8.01 -8.85 -3.52
CA ALA A 309 -6.62 -8.53 -3.21
C ALA A 309 -6.39 -8.41 -1.69
N LYS A 310 -7.30 -7.74 -0.96
CA LYS A 310 -7.24 -7.65 0.51
C LYS A 310 -7.34 -9.02 1.18
N ARG A 311 -8.19 -9.93 0.67
CA ARG A 311 -8.32 -11.29 1.22
C ARG A 311 -7.08 -12.12 0.96
N GLN A 312 -6.54 -12.07 -0.26
CA GLN A 312 -5.27 -12.73 -0.63
C GLN A 312 -4.13 -12.21 0.25
N ASN A 313 -3.97 -10.89 0.38
CA ASN A 313 -2.94 -10.29 1.24
C ASN A 313 -3.06 -10.72 2.70
N ARG A 314 -4.27 -10.75 3.27
CA ARG A 314 -4.48 -11.24 4.65
C ARG A 314 -4.11 -12.72 4.80
N LEU A 315 -4.44 -13.55 3.81
CA LEU A 315 -4.09 -14.97 3.84
C LEU A 315 -2.57 -15.17 3.72
N PHE A 316 -1.93 -14.43 2.82
CA PHE A 316 -0.47 -14.43 2.67
C PHE A 316 0.22 -14.02 3.97
N GLN A 317 -0.18 -12.90 4.58
CA GLN A 317 0.38 -12.41 5.85
C GLN A 317 0.28 -13.47 6.96
N LYS A 318 -0.87 -14.15 7.09
CA LYS A 318 -1.02 -15.25 8.06
C LYS A 318 -0.04 -16.39 7.80
N LYS A 319 0.13 -16.81 6.55
CA LYS A 319 1.07 -17.87 6.17
C LYS A 319 2.53 -17.45 6.36
N TYR A 320 2.87 -16.23 5.94
CA TYR A 320 4.18 -15.64 6.12
C TYR A 320 4.57 -15.60 7.60
N ASN A 321 3.69 -15.16 8.50
CA ASN A 321 3.97 -15.16 9.94
C ASN A 321 4.25 -16.57 10.48
N ILE A 322 3.58 -17.60 9.97
CA ILE A 322 3.87 -19.00 10.33
C ILE A 322 5.25 -19.43 9.82
N TRP A 323 5.67 -19.00 8.63
CA TRP A 323 6.99 -19.30 8.09
C TRP A 323 8.10 -18.55 8.83
N LEU A 324 7.89 -17.27 9.13
CA LEU A 324 8.81 -16.43 9.88
C LEU A 324 9.05 -17.00 11.29
N ASN A 325 8.00 -17.46 11.98
CA ASN A 325 8.13 -18.08 13.31
C ASN A 325 8.94 -19.39 13.34
N LYS A 326 9.28 -19.95 12.17
CA LYS A 326 10.16 -21.13 12.03
C LYS A 326 11.60 -20.75 11.70
N CYS A 327 11.89 -19.47 11.52
CA CYS A 327 13.18 -18.97 11.11
C CYS A 327 13.74 -18.07 12.21
N ASP A 328 14.98 -18.34 12.62
CA ASP A 328 15.73 -17.44 13.48
C ASP A 328 16.41 -16.37 12.62
N VAL A 329 16.27 -15.09 12.99
CA VAL A 329 16.87 -13.97 12.26
C VAL A 329 17.94 -13.34 13.14
N ASN A 330 19.19 -13.35 12.65
CA ASN A 330 20.32 -12.73 13.33
C ASN A 330 21.05 -11.81 12.35
N ILE A 331 21.49 -10.66 12.83
CA ILE A 331 22.21 -9.66 12.04
C ILE A 331 23.46 -9.27 12.83
N SER A 332 24.59 -9.11 12.15
CA SER A 332 25.83 -8.63 12.77
C SER A 332 25.64 -7.20 13.25
N GLU A 333 26.10 -6.87 14.46
CA GLU A 333 26.06 -5.48 14.96
C GLU A 333 26.96 -4.57 14.11
N ASP A 334 28.17 -5.03 13.83
CA ASP A 334 29.18 -4.34 13.02
C ASP A 334 28.66 -4.01 11.60
N PHE A 335 27.78 -4.83 11.04
CA PHE A 335 27.23 -4.64 9.68
C PHE A 335 26.66 -3.23 9.48
N TRP A 336 25.99 -2.67 10.48
CA TRP A 336 25.30 -1.38 10.37
C TRP A 336 26.26 -0.20 10.20
N ASP A 337 27.49 -0.32 10.71
CA ASP A 337 28.51 0.71 10.58
C ASP A 337 29.08 0.76 9.15
N TYR A 338 29.18 -0.41 8.50
CA TYR A 338 29.76 -0.53 7.16
C TYR A 338 28.74 -0.42 6.03
N PHE A 339 27.48 -0.81 6.27
CA PHE A 339 26.45 -0.81 5.24
C PHE A 339 26.01 0.62 4.93
N GLN A 340 26.44 1.18 3.80
CA GLN A 340 26.14 2.55 3.37
C GLN A 340 25.46 2.54 1.99
N LEU A 341 24.53 3.48 1.79
CA LEU A 341 23.83 3.71 0.51
C LEU A 341 24.63 4.67 -0.38
#